data_AF-A0A7W1KZ86-F1
#
_entry.id   AF-A0A7W1KZ86-F1
#
_cell.length_a   1.000
_cell.length_b   1.000
_cell.length_c   1.000
_cell.angle_alpha   90.00
_cell.angle_beta   90.00
_cell.angle_gamma   90.00
#
_symmetry.space_group_name_H-M   'P 1'
#
loop_
_entity.id
_entity.type
_entity.pdbx_description
1 polymer ?
#
loop_
_entity_poly.entity_id
_entity_poly.type
_entity_poly.pdbx_seq_one_letter_code
_entity_poly.pdbx_strand_id
1 'polypeptide(L)'
;MTINSTTEKPFAFEFIDEGSKVLLGLTNGTDQTLKCIEVLTVFLKDEETPGGGPSQANIKFKDTECIYPKEKVVLSHRTWINGKPADPNQDQLERLKVLAGEVKPYVLDLSWEDAAGKSRFQRIPIGH
;
A
#
# COMPACT_ATOMS: atom_id res chain seq x y z
N MET A 1 21.50 20.67 -19.88
CA MET A 1 20.08 20.40 -19.57
C MET A 1 20.07 19.34 -18.49
N THR A 2 19.89 19.75 -17.24
CA THR A 2 19.83 18.83 -16.10
C THR A 2 18.38 18.35 -16.00
N ILE A 3 18.12 17.15 -16.51
CA ILE A 3 16.87 16.44 -16.22
C ILE A 3 16.92 16.11 -14.73
N ASN A 4 16.33 16.99 -13.92
CA ASN A 4 15.92 16.64 -12.57
C ASN A 4 14.88 15.54 -12.71
N SER A 5 15.32 14.29 -12.70
CA SER A 5 14.48 13.12 -12.52
C SER A 5 13.97 13.12 -11.08
N THR A 6 13.19 14.11 -10.70
CA THR A 6 12.20 13.95 -9.64
C THR A 6 11.26 12.89 -10.17
N THR A 7 11.54 11.64 -9.82
CA THR A 7 10.69 10.49 -10.11
C THR A 7 9.35 10.80 -9.46
N GLU A 8 8.44 11.42 -10.22
CA GLU A 8 7.08 11.68 -9.78
C GLU A 8 6.53 10.33 -9.33
N LYS A 9 6.16 10.25 -8.05
CA LYS A 9 5.55 9.06 -7.47
C LYS A 9 4.26 8.81 -8.26
N PRO A 10 4.18 7.76 -9.09
CA PRO A 10 3.09 7.60 -10.04
C PRO A 10 1.76 7.32 -9.34
N PHE A 11 1.81 6.82 -8.12
CA PHE A 11 0.64 6.63 -7.27
C PHE A 11 0.60 7.65 -6.12
N ALA A 12 -0.52 8.35 -6.04
CA ALA A 12 -0.99 8.92 -4.79
C ALA A 12 -1.87 7.88 -4.08
N PHE A 13 -1.80 7.83 -2.75
CA PHE A 13 -2.54 6.86 -1.95
C PHE A 13 -3.27 7.54 -0.80
N GLU A 14 -4.39 6.95 -0.39
CA GLU A 14 -5.13 7.33 0.81
C GLU A 14 -5.77 6.10 1.45
N PHE A 15 -5.95 6.12 2.76
CA PHE A 15 -6.74 5.12 3.47
C PHE A 15 -8.13 5.68 3.73
N ILE A 16 -9.15 4.94 3.31
CA ILE A 16 -10.56 5.30 3.47
C ILE A 16 -11.14 4.43 4.58
N ASP A 17 -11.55 5.05 5.69
CA ASP A 17 -12.18 4.36 6.82
C ASP A 17 -13.70 4.32 6.63
N GLU A 18 -14.27 3.14 6.37
CA GLU A 18 -15.71 2.91 6.30
C GLU A 18 -16.26 2.30 7.62
N GLY A 19 -15.55 2.50 8.73
CA GLY A 19 -15.89 2.03 10.07
C GLY A 19 -15.56 0.55 10.26
N SER A 20 -16.23 -0.33 9.52
CA SER A 20 -16.01 -1.79 9.61
C SER A 20 -14.86 -2.30 8.76
N LYS A 21 -14.33 -1.47 7.85
CA LYS A 21 -13.26 -1.79 6.89
C LYS A 21 -12.46 -0.53 6.56
N VAL A 22 -11.15 -0.68 6.37
CA VAL A 22 -10.32 0.33 5.71
C VAL A 22 -10.03 -0.12 4.29
N LEU A 23 -10.25 0.78 3.33
CA LEU A 23 -9.95 0.59 1.93
C LEU A 23 -8.72 1.39 1.54
N LEU A 24 -7.99 0.93 0.53
CA LEU A 24 -6.89 1.69 -0.06
C LEU A 24 -7.38 2.37 -1.33
N GLY A 25 -7.39 3.70 -1.33
CA GLY A 25 -7.53 4.49 -2.54
C GLY A 25 -6.17 4.63 -3.21
N LEU A 26 -6.05 4.19 -4.46
CA LEU A 26 -4.88 4.45 -5.31
C LEU A 26 -5.30 5.33 -6.48
N THR A 27 -4.61 6.46 -6.65
CA THR A 27 -4.82 7.37 -7.76
C THR A 27 -3.60 7.36 -8.66
N ASN A 28 -3.78 7.09 -9.95
CA ASN A 28 -2.74 7.19 -10.95
C ASN A 28 -2.47 8.67 -11.29
N GLY A 29 -1.36 9.21 -10.78
CA GLY A 29 -0.95 10.59 -11.02
C GLY A 29 -0.36 10.83 -12.41
N THR A 30 -0.15 9.80 -13.22
CA THR A 30 0.48 9.91 -14.54
C THR A 30 -0.53 10.08 -15.67
N ASP A 31 -0.04 10.41 -16.86
CA ASP A 31 -0.84 10.48 -18.09
C ASP A 31 -0.85 9.14 -18.87
N GLN A 32 -0.37 8.06 -18.24
CA GLN A 32 -0.28 6.72 -18.85
C GLN A 32 -1.14 5.72 -18.10
N THR A 33 -1.73 4.75 -18.81
CA THR A 33 -2.37 3.60 -18.16
C THR A 33 -1.31 2.73 -17.50
N LEU A 34 -1.50 2.43 -16.22
CA LEU A 34 -0.68 1.47 -15.48
C LEU A 34 -1.42 0.14 -15.45
N LYS A 35 -0.71 -0.97 -15.64
CA LYS A 35 -1.30 -2.32 -15.75
C LYS A 35 -0.74 -3.25 -14.69
N CYS A 36 -1.43 -4.35 -14.44
CA CYS A 36 -1.00 -5.42 -13.53
C CYS A 36 -0.56 -4.84 -12.17
N ILE A 37 -1.40 -3.98 -11.59
CA ILE A 37 -1.07 -3.31 -10.34
C ILE A 37 -1.26 -4.32 -9.20
N GLU A 38 -0.14 -4.68 -8.60
CA GLU A 38 -0.08 -5.53 -7.43
C GLU A 38 0.28 -4.68 -6.22
N VAL A 39 -0.64 -4.63 -5.26
CA VAL A 39 -0.35 -4.08 -3.94
C VAL A 39 0.24 -5.20 -3.10
N LEU A 40 1.57 -5.29 -3.11
CA LEU A 40 2.28 -6.45 -2.61
C LEU A 40 2.00 -6.70 -1.13
N THR A 41 2.13 -5.68 -0.27
CA THR A 41 1.88 -5.79 1.19
C THR A 41 2.05 -4.45 1.91
N VAL A 42 1.29 -4.24 3.00
CA VAL A 42 1.68 -3.34 4.10
C VAL A 42 2.32 -4.14 5.25
N PHE A 43 3.58 -3.85 5.58
CA PHE A 43 4.30 -4.50 6.68
C PHE A 43 4.09 -3.74 7.99
N LEU A 44 3.48 -4.40 8.98
CA LEU A 44 3.23 -3.83 10.30
C LEU A 44 4.40 -4.14 11.24
N LYS A 45 5.34 -3.23 11.55
CA LYS A 45 6.33 -3.60 12.57
C LYS A 45 5.65 -3.93 13.90
N ASP A 46 6.13 -5.00 14.50
CA ASP A 46 5.71 -5.45 15.80
C ASP A 46 6.37 -4.55 16.85
N GLU A 47 5.56 -3.79 17.58
CA GLU A 47 6.02 -2.89 18.65
C GLU A 47 6.43 -3.69 19.90
N GLU A 48 5.96 -4.93 20.03
CA GLU A 48 6.25 -5.82 21.16
C GLU A 48 7.53 -6.62 20.97
N THR A 49 8.22 -6.48 19.83
CA THR A 49 9.49 -7.19 19.57
C THR A 49 10.70 -6.26 19.76
N PRO A 50 11.45 -6.35 20.89
CA PRO A 50 12.71 -5.65 21.05
C PRO A 50 13.69 -6.11 19.96
N GLY A 51 14.12 -5.18 19.11
CA GLY A 51 15.03 -5.46 17.99
C GLY A 51 14.39 -5.50 16.61
N GLY A 52 13.07 -5.26 16.50
CA GLY A 52 12.43 -5.02 15.20
C GLY A 52 12.49 -6.20 14.23
N GLY A 53 12.17 -7.39 14.73
CA GLY A 53 12.03 -8.60 13.91
C GLY A 53 11.06 -8.40 12.73
N PRO A 54 11.14 -9.24 11.69
CA PRO A 54 10.25 -9.14 10.54
C PRO A 54 8.80 -9.26 11.01
N SER A 55 7.95 -8.32 10.57
CA SER A 55 6.52 -8.40 10.86
C SER A 55 5.97 -9.75 10.42
N GLN A 56 5.31 -10.45 11.35
CA GLN A 56 4.52 -11.63 11.03
C GLN A 56 3.15 -11.28 10.44
N ALA A 57 2.73 -10.02 10.59
CA ALA A 57 1.47 -9.49 10.08
C ALA A 57 1.69 -8.67 8.80
N ASN A 58 1.01 -9.06 7.72
CA ASN A 58 0.99 -8.33 6.45
C ASN A 58 -0.45 -8.11 6.00
N ILE A 59 -0.72 -6.93 5.46
CA ILE A 59 -2.02 -6.61 4.88
C ILE A 59 -1.87 -6.61 3.37
N LYS A 60 -2.66 -7.46 2.69
CA LYS A 60 -2.64 -7.57 1.23
C LYS A 60 -3.91 -6.98 0.65
N PHE A 61 -3.77 -6.15 -0.38
CA PHE A 61 -4.92 -5.62 -1.11
C PHE A 61 -5.12 -6.43 -2.38
N LYS A 62 -6.35 -6.42 -2.90
CA LYS A 62 -6.67 -7.09 -4.15
C LYS A 62 -5.89 -6.46 -5.30
N ASP A 63 -5.37 -7.30 -6.19
CA ASP A 63 -4.77 -6.91 -7.45
C ASP A 63 -5.77 -6.17 -8.34
N THR A 64 -5.25 -5.27 -9.19
CA THR A 64 -6.03 -4.50 -10.14
C THR A 64 -5.42 -4.61 -11.53
N GLU A 65 -6.25 -4.98 -12.52
CA GLU A 65 -5.79 -5.24 -13.88
C GLU A 65 -5.21 -3.99 -14.55
N CYS A 66 -5.86 -2.84 -14.39
CA CYS A 66 -5.35 -1.55 -14.87
C CYS A 66 -5.93 -0.36 -14.09
N ILE A 67 -5.20 0.76 -14.11
CA ILE A 67 -5.66 2.05 -13.61
C ILE A 67 -5.38 3.08 -14.71
N TYR A 68 -6.43 3.70 -15.25
CA TYR A 68 -6.33 4.71 -16.30
C TYR A 68 -5.68 6.01 -15.78
N PRO A 69 -5.19 6.88 -16.68
CA PRO A 69 -4.66 8.18 -16.30
C PRO A 69 -5.62 8.98 -15.41
N LYS A 70 -5.12 9.50 -14.29
CA LYS A 70 -5.88 10.28 -13.30
C LYS A 70 -7.07 9.55 -12.65
N GLU A 71 -7.22 8.25 -12.90
CA GLU A 71 -8.25 7.44 -12.27
C GLU A 71 -7.87 7.11 -10.83
N LYS A 72 -8.91 7.04 -9.98
CA LYS A 72 -8.82 6.52 -8.62
C LYS A 72 -9.54 5.17 -8.56
N VAL A 73 -8.85 4.16 -8.04
CA VAL A 73 -9.44 2.86 -7.69
C VAL A 73 -9.46 2.69 -6.18
N VAL A 74 -10.45 1.94 -5.70
CA VAL A 74 -10.63 1.64 -4.28
C VAL A 74 -10.51 0.14 -4.07
N LEU A 75 -9.55 -0.27 -3.24
CA LEU A 75 -9.18 -1.66 -3.06
C LEU A 75 -9.54 -2.15 -1.65
N SER A 76 -10.20 -3.29 -1.60
CA SER A 76 -10.39 -4.06 -0.37
C SER A 76 -9.11 -4.82 -0.01
N HIS A 77 -8.94 -5.11 1.27
CA HIS A 77 -7.79 -5.85 1.78
C HIS A 77 -8.18 -7.15 2.46
N ARG A 78 -7.15 -7.93 2.79
CA ARG A 78 -7.20 -9.03 3.73
C ARG A 78 -5.94 -9.03 4.58
N THR A 79 -6.10 -9.12 5.89
CA THR A 79 -4.97 -9.28 6.81
C THR A 79 -4.48 -10.72 6.81
N TRP A 80 -3.18 -10.90 6.82
CA TRP A 80 -2.51 -12.19 6.93
C TRP A 80 -1.54 -12.16 8.10
N ILE A 81 -1.61 -13.16 8.97
CA ILE A 81 -0.71 -13.34 10.11
C ILE A 81 -0.05 -14.71 9.97
N ASN A 82 1.27 -14.76 10.04
CA ASN A 82 2.03 -16.00 9.86
C ASN A 82 1.72 -16.73 8.55
N GLY A 83 1.53 -15.97 7.47
CA GLY A 83 1.24 -16.51 6.14
C GLY A 83 -0.15 -17.11 5.98
N LYS A 84 -1.05 -16.94 6.96
CA LYS A 84 -2.45 -17.37 6.89
C LYS A 84 -3.40 -16.18 6.97
N PRO A 85 -4.57 -16.20 6.32
CA PRO A 85 -5.54 -15.13 6.48
C PRO A 85 -5.97 -15.03 7.94
N ALA A 86 -5.92 -13.82 8.49
CA ALA A 86 -6.37 -13.54 9.86
C ALA A 86 -7.90 -13.65 9.95
N ASP A 87 -8.38 -14.01 11.14
CA ASP A 87 -9.78 -13.87 11.50
C ASP A 87 -10.14 -12.36 11.57
N PRO A 88 -11.38 -11.95 11.25
CA PRO A 88 -11.79 -10.55 11.37
C PRO A 88 -11.53 -9.94 12.75
N ASN A 89 -11.57 -10.72 13.83
CA ASN A 89 -11.28 -10.25 15.19
C ASN A 89 -9.78 -10.05 15.47
N GLN A 90 -8.92 -10.58 14.60
CA GLN A 90 -7.46 -10.41 14.64
C GLN A 90 -6.97 -9.46 13.55
N ASP A 91 -7.89 -8.79 12.88
CA ASP A 91 -7.58 -7.83 11.84
C ASP A 91 -6.82 -6.65 12.46
N GLN A 92 -5.61 -6.40 11.97
CA GLN A 92 -4.74 -5.35 12.48
C GLN A 92 -4.83 -4.06 11.67
N LEU A 93 -5.82 -3.94 10.79
CA LEU A 93 -5.94 -2.84 9.85
C LEU A 93 -6.23 -1.51 10.52
N GLU A 94 -6.90 -1.50 11.68
CA GLU A 94 -7.10 -0.28 12.47
C GLU A 94 -5.78 0.41 12.81
N ARG A 95 -4.67 -0.35 12.85
CA ARG A 95 -3.33 0.23 13.03
C ARG A 95 -2.93 1.15 11.88
N LEU A 96 -3.44 0.95 10.66
CA LEU A 96 -3.20 1.84 9.51
C LEU A 96 -3.94 3.17 9.62
N LYS A 97 -4.96 3.28 10.49
CA LYS A 97 -5.58 4.57 10.78
C LYS A 97 -4.50 5.48 11.39
N VAL A 98 -4.21 6.57 10.69
CA VAL A 98 -3.21 7.55 11.13
C VAL A 98 -3.77 8.24 12.36
N LEU A 99 -3.11 8.06 13.50
CA LEU A 99 -3.36 8.86 14.70
C LEU A 99 -2.40 10.05 14.64
N ALA A 100 -2.95 11.27 14.77
CA ALA A 100 -2.17 12.49 14.71
C ALA A 100 -1.06 12.46 15.78
N GLY A 101 0.20 12.55 15.34
CA GLY A 101 1.38 12.58 16.21
C GLY A 101 2.11 11.24 16.38
N GLU A 102 1.62 10.13 15.81
CA GLU A 102 2.30 8.83 15.86
C GLU A 102 3.10 8.53 14.58
N VAL A 103 4.41 8.42 14.72
CA VAL A 103 5.29 7.91 13.65
C VAL A 103 5.15 6.39 13.62
N LYS A 104 4.28 5.91 12.73
CA LYS A 104 4.10 4.46 12.56
C LYS A 104 5.12 3.91 11.57
N PRO A 105 5.77 2.78 11.87
CA PRO A 105 6.86 2.25 11.04
C PRO A 105 6.35 1.33 9.93
N TYR A 106 5.29 1.71 9.22
CA TYR A 106 4.68 0.86 8.21
C TYR A 106 5.17 1.22 6.80
N VAL A 107 5.09 0.26 5.90
CA VAL A 107 5.58 0.42 4.52
C VAL A 107 4.58 -0.24 3.58
N LEU A 108 4.10 0.52 2.59
CA LEU A 108 3.29 0.05 1.47
C LEU A 108 4.19 -0.22 0.27
N ASP A 109 4.24 -1.47 -0.16
CA ASP A 109 4.95 -1.90 -1.35
C ASP A 109 3.96 -2.08 -2.52
N LEU A 110 4.24 -1.40 -3.64
CA LEU A 110 3.45 -1.43 -4.87
C LEU A 110 4.33 -1.92 -6.02
N SER A 111 3.81 -2.81 -6.86
CA SER A 111 4.38 -3.14 -8.17
C SER A 111 3.34 -2.97 -9.27
N TRP A 112 3.80 -2.61 -10.47
CA TRP A 112 2.95 -2.48 -11.65
C TRP A 112 3.77 -2.65 -12.92
N GLU A 113 3.09 -2.83 -14.03
CA GLU A 113 3.67 -2.78 -15.37
C GLU A 113 3.41 -1.41 -16.00
N ASP A 114 4.47 -0.75 -16.48
CA ASP A 114 4.34 0.52 -17.21
C ASP A 114 3.86 0.29 -18.66
N ALA A 115 3.58 1.37 -19.38
CA ALA A 115 3.08 1.30 -20.76
C ALA A 115 4.03 0.56 -21.73
N ALA A 116 5.31 0.40 -21.38
CA ALA A 116 6.30 -0.33 -22.17
C ALA A 116 6.40 -1.82 -21.79
N GLY A 117 5.52 -2.32 -20.91
CA GLY A 117 5.56 -3.70 -20.44
C GLY A 117 6.63 -3.96 -19.39
N LYS A 118 7.21 -2.90 -18.79
CA LYS A 118 8.28 -3.05 -17.81
C LYS A 118 7.74 -3.03 -16.40
N SER A 119 8.10 -4.03 -15.60
CA SER A 119 7.80 -4.07 -14.18
C SER A 119 8.49 -2.92 -13.44
N ARG A 120 7.71 -2.24 -12.60
CA ARG A 120 8.10 -1.13 -11.74
C ARG A 120 7.68 -1.43 -10.32
N PHE A 121 8.34 -0.75 -9.39
CA PHE A 121 8.12 -0.92 -7.97
C PHE A 121 8.23 0.42 -7.26
N GLN A 122 7.39 0.61 -6.25
CA GLN A 122 7.39 1.78 -5.38
C GLN A 122 7.17 1.34 -3.94
N ARG A 123 8.07 1.78 -3.08
CA ARG A 123 7.97 1.63 -1.63
C ARG A 123 7.57 2.96 -1.01
N ILE A 124 6.48 2.97 -0.25
CA ILE A 124 5.93 4.17 0.37
C ILE A 124 5.90 3.99 1.90
N PRO A 125 6.67 4.76 2.69
CA PRO A 125 6.54 4.75 4.14
C PRO A 125 5.18 5.33 4.55
N ILE A 126 4.53 4.69 5.51
CA ILE A 126 3.19 5.01 6.00
C ILE A 126 3.31 5.36 7.50
N GLY A 127 3.15 6.63 7.85
CA GLY A 127 3.23 7.12 9.24
C GLY A 127 4.17 8.31 9.43
N HIS A 128 3.80 9.48 8.89
CA HIS A 128 4.52 10.74 9.07
C HIS A 128 3.79 11.67 10.03
#